data_AF-A0A9P3EUY2-F1
#
_entry.id   AF-A0A9P3EUY2-F1
#
_cell.length_a   1.000
_cell.length_b   1.000
_cell.length_c   1.000
_cell.angle_alpha   90.00
_cell.angle_beta   90.00
_cell.angle_gamma   90.00
#
_symmetry.space_group_name_H-M   'P 1'
#
loop_
_entity.id
_entity.type
_entity.pdbx_description
1 polymer ?
#
loop_
_entity_poly.entity_id
_entity_poly.type
_entity_poly.pdbx_seq_one_letter_code
_entity_poly.pdbx_strand_id
1 'polypeptide(L)'
;MEQLKTKVEDIMLVDIVFFCAYIQASDYASLRKINTDLLRTAIKATSAVAPNLEVVILQTGGKGYGLEFQDKVRVQPPLHEDLPRIPEPWRSKIFYYDQYDLLMELSKGSKWTFSEIRPDGIVGFAPSSNAMNMAHGIAFYLTLYREAHGVGASVPFPGTRQGYYSTHSDTFQDILSQLEIYVALHREKCVNGSSFNAADGQTVSWAQVWPGLCAYFGLVGCEPQNGSQTSMEDFVNGHMDQWKRLVEVHGLKSDTVENQNWGHTHFMLVDFDFNRDYSLEKARSIGFTERIDTVEGYKIVFDRMVTAKLIPSFR
;
A
#
# COMPACT_ATOMS: atom_id res chain seq x y z
N MET A 1 -19.68 -21.97 -1.24
CA MET A 1 -20.59 -22.14 -0.08
C MET A 1 -20.10 -23.27 0.82
N GLU A 2 -20.15 -24.55 0.42
CA GLU A 2 -19.69 -25.66 1.28
C GLU A 2 -18.23 -25.54 1.74
N GLN A 3 -17.34 -25.05 0.87
CA GLN A 3 -15.96 -24.75 1.28
C GLN A 3 -15.87 -23.70 2.39
N LEU A 4 -16.72 -22.66 2.38
CA LEU A 4 -16.73 -21.64 3.45
C LEU A 4 -17.23 -22.24 4.76
N LYS A 5 -18.35 -22.99 4.71
CA LYS A 5 -18.90 -23.68 5.90
C LYS A 5 -17.93 -24.67 6.54
N THR A 6 -17.08 -25.30 5.73
CA THR A 6 -16.11 -26.30 6.22
C THR A 6 -14.81 -25.67 6.71
N LYS A 7 -14.35 -24.59 6.08
CA LYS A 7 -13.01 -24.02 6.31
C LYS A 7 -13.01 -22.75 7.18
N VAL A 8 -14.13 -22.06 7.29
CA VAL A 8 -14.26 -20.85 8.10
C VAL A 8 -15.13 -21.20 9.29
N GLU A 9 -14.48 -21.30 10.44
CA GLU A 9 -15.15 -21.49 11.73
C GLU A 9 -16.15 -20.35 11.95
N ASP A 10 -17.33 -20.70 12.45
CA ASP A 10 -18.41 -19.76 12.76
C ASP A 10 -18.79 -18.80 11.62
N ILE A 11 -18.67 -19.22 10.36
CA ILE A 11 -19.03 -18.38 9.19
C ILE A 11 -20.44 -17.81 9.25
N MET A 12 -21.38 -18.49 9.91
CA MET A 12 -22.76 -18.04 10.08
C MET A 12 -22.85 -16.79 10.98
N LEU A 13 -21.86 -16.55 11.84
CA LEU A 13 -21.78 -15.40 12.76
C LEU A 13 -21.11 -14.18 12.12
N VAL A 14 -20.49 -14.32 10.95
CA VAL A 14 -19.79 -13.22 10.29
C VAL A 14 -20.76 -12.08 9.96
N ASP A 15 -20.43 -10.89 10.43
CA ASP A 15 -21.15 -9.63 10.23
C ASP A 15 -20.33 -8.62 9.40
N ILE A 16 -19.00 -8.70 9.45
CA ILE A 16 -18.09 -7.80 8.74
C ILE A 16 -17.17 -8.60 7.82
N VAL A 17 -17.03 -8.15 6.57
CA VAL A 17 -16.04 -8.70 5.62
C VAL A 17 -15.05 -7.62 5.22
N PHE A 18 -13.77 -7.86 5.43
CA PHE A 18 -12.68 -7.04 4.90
C PHE A 18 -12.12 -7.69 3.63
N PHE A 19 -12.33 -7.07 2.48
CA PHE A 19 -11.83 -7.55 1.20
C PHE A 19 -10.58 -6.76 0.79
N CYS A 20 -9.41 -7.25 1.20
CA CYS A 20 -8.10 -6.66 0.95
C CYS A 20 -7.23 -7.56 0.05
N ALA A 21 -7.83 -8.10 -1.02
CA ALA A 21 -7.19 -9.08 -1.90
C ALA A 21 -7.33 -8.70 -3.37
N TYR A 22 -6.28 -8.97 -4.15
CA TYR A 22 -6.32 -8.90 -5.61
C TYR A 22 -5.37 -9.94 -6.20
N ILE A 23 -5.55 -10.27 -7.48
CA ILE A 23 -4.69 -11.14 -8.27
C ILE A 23 -4.11 -10.33 -9.41
N GLN A 24 -2.78 -10.27 -9.48
CA GLN A 24 -2.09 -9.66 -10.60
C GLN A 24 -2.28 -10.51 -11.87
N ALA A 25 -2.55 -9.85 -12.99
CA ALA A 25 -2.60 -10.47 -14.32
C ALA A 25 -1.68 -9.73 -15.30
N SER A 26 -1.39 -10.35 -16.43
CA SER A 26 -0.49 -9.82 -17.47
C SER A 26 -1.08 -8.68 -18.30
N ASP A 27 -2.41 -8.57 -18.36
CA ASP A 27 -3.10 -7.56 -19.15
C ASP A 27 -4.31 -6.99 -18.40
N TYR A 28 -4.72 -5.77 -18.77
CA TYR A 28 -5.80 -5.05 -18.08
C TYR A 28 -7.17 -5.72 -18.18
N ALA A 29 -7.47 -6.41 -19.29
CA ALA A 29 -8.77 -7.07 -19.46
C ALA A 29 -8.88 -8.28 -18.54
N SER A 30 -7.83 -9.12 -18.48
CA SER A 30 -7.72 -10.24 -17.55
C SER A 30 -7.69 -9.75 -16.10
N LEU A 31 -6.91 -8.71 -15.79
CA LEU A 31 -6.84 -8.11 -14.45
C LEU A 31 -8.22 -7.68 -13.97
N ARG A 32 -8.98 -6.99 -14.82
CA ARG A 32 -10.34 -6.55 -14.52
C ARG A 32 -11.29 -7.70 -14.28
N LYS A 33 -11.30 -8.67 -15.20
CA LYS A 33 -12.20 -9.83 -15.11
C LYS A 33 -11.92 -10.67 -13.86
N ILE A 34 -10.66 -11.05 -13.63
CA ILE A 34 -10.27 -11.93 -12.52
C ILE A 34 -10.61 -11.29 -11.18
N ASN A 35 -10.28 -10.02 -10.98
CA ASN A 35 -10.51 -9.35 -9.70
C ASN A 35 -11.99 -9.05 -9.42
N THR A 36 -12.77 -8.81 -10.48
CA THR A 36 -14.23 -8.70 -10.37
C THR A 36 -14.86 -10.04 -10.02
N ASP A 37 -14.42 -11.14 -10.66
CA ASP A 37 -14.92 -12.49 -10.39
C ASP A 37 -14.52 -13.00 -9.00
N LEU A 38 -13.32 -12.65 -8.54
CA LEU A 38 -12.83 -12.95 -7.20
C LEU A 38 -13.76 -12.33 -6.14
N LEU A 39 -14.02 -11.02 -6.26
CA LEU A 39 -14.91 -10.30 -5.35
C LEU A 39 -16.34 -10.83 -5.44
N ARG A 40 -16.86 -11.06 -6.66
CA ARG A 40 -18.21 -11.58 -6.87
C ARG A 40 -18.40 -12.92 -6.19
N THR A 41 -17.44 -13.83 -6.39
CA THR A 41 -17.45 -15.16 -5.77
C THR A 41 -17.44 -15.06 -4.25
N ALA A 42 -16.51 -14.26 -3.69
CA ALA A 42 -16.36 -14.11 -2.25
C ALA A 42 -17.64 -13.56 -1.59
N ILE A 43 -18.19 -12.46 -2.11
CA ILE A 43 -19.34 -11.78 -1.50
C ILE A 43 -20.64 -12.55 -1.72
N LYS A 44 -20.89 -13.12 -2.90
CA LYS A 44 -22.08 -13.97 -3.10
C LYS A 44 -22.05 -15.21 -2.21
N ALA A 45 -20.90 -15.86 -2.11
CA ALA A 45 -20.77 -17.05 -1.27
C ALA A 45 -20.96 -16.70 0.21
N THR A 46 -20.34 -15.62 0.69
CA THR A 46 -20.42 -15.17 2.09
C THR A 46 -21.84 -14.71 2.43
N SER A 47 -22.45 -13.83 1.62
CA SER A 47 -23.82 -13.35 1.83
C SER A 47 -24.87 -14.47 1.80
N ALA A 48 -24.59 -15.62 1.18
CA ALA A 48 -25.48 -16.76 1.17
C ALA A 48 -25.38 -17.64 2.42
N VAL A 49 -24.24 -17.60 3.14
CA VAL A 49 -24.01 -18.43 4.34
C VAL A 49 -23.89 -17.62 5.62
N ALA A 50 -23.68 -16.31 5.56
CA ALA A 50 -23.59 -15.42 6.71
C ALA A 50 -24.86 -14.55 6.77
N PRO A 51 -25.95 -15.02 7.41
CA PRO A 51 -27.21 -14.28 7.49
C PRO A 51 -27.11 -12.97 8.28
N ASN A 52 -26.06 -12.83 9.09
CA ASN A 52 -25.76 -11.66 9.91
C ASN A 52 -24.86 -10.65 9.21
N LEU A 53 -24.47 -10.88 7.95
CA LEU A 53 -23.63 -9.95 7.21
C LEU A 53 -24.25 -8.54 7.23
N GLU A 54 -23.48 -7.57 7.70
CA GLU A 54 -23.85 -6.18 7.89
C GLU A 54 -23.08 -5.24 6.99
N VAL A 55 -21.77 -5.48 6.81
CA VAL A 55 -20.91 -4.57 6.05
C VAL A 55 -19.77 -5.29 5.34
N VAL A 56 -19.46 -4.81 4.14
CA VAL A 56 -18.29 -5.19 3.37
C VAL A 56 -17.37 -3.98 3.24
N ILE A 57 -16.12 -4.12 3.66
CA ILE A 57 -15.06 -3.15 3.41
C ILE A 57 -14.28 -3.59 2.19
N LEU A 58 -14.23 -2.74 1.17
CA LEU A 58 -13.48 -2.96 -0.06
C LEU A 58 -12.22 -2.09 -0.04
N GLN A 59 -11.04 -2.70 0.01
CA GLN A 59 -9.80 -1.96 -0.17
C GLN A 59 -9.48 -1.83 -1.67
N THR A 60 -9.31 -0.60 -2.16
CA THR A 60 -8.84 -0.30 -3.52
C THR A 60 -7.54 0.49 -3.47
N GLY A 61 -7.54 1.77 -3.87
CA GLY A 61 -6.39 2.66 -3.78
C GLY A 61 -6.32 3.71 -4.88
N GLY A 62 -5.17 4.38 -4.96
CA GLY A 62 -4.96 5.56 -5.80
C GLY A 62 -5.10 5.40 -7.31
N LYS A 63 -5.11 4.17 -7.86
CA LYS A 63 -5.32 3.99 -9.30
C LYS A 63 -6.68 4.52 -9.77
N GLY A 64 -7.66 4.60 -8.87
CA GLY A 64 -8.96 5.26 -9.14
C GLY A 64 -8.86 6.76 -9.42
N TYR A 65 -7.75 7.40 -9.03
CA TYR A 65 -7.48 8.81 -9.36
C TYR A 65 -6.64 8.98 -10.62
N GLY A 66 -6.24 7.87 -11.27
CA GLY A 66 -5.39 7.90 -12.47
C GLY A 66 -3.89 7.96 -12.19
N LEU A 67 -3.44 7.67 -10.96
CA LEU A 67 -2.00 7.72 -10.61
C LEU A 67 -1.12 6.82 -11.49
N GLU A 68 -1.66 5.69 -11.97
CA GLU A 68 -0.96 4.77 -12.91
C GLU A 68 -0.81 5.36 -14.32
N PHE A 69 -1.56 6.42 -14.65
CA PHE A 69 -1.61 7.04 -15.98
C PHE A 69 -1.37 8.55 -15.89
N GLN A 70 -0.54 9.00 -14.95
CA GLN A 70 -0.28 10.42 -14.68
C GLN A 70 0.17 11.23 -15.91
N ASP A 71 0.88 10.60 -16.84
CA ASP A 71 1.34 11.20 -18.10
C ASP A 71 0.22 11.32 -19.15
N LYS A 72 -0.96 10.74 -18.89
CA LYS A 72 -2.13 10.70 -19.78
C LYS A 72 -3.40 11.29 -19.15
N VAL A 73 -3.47 11.32 -17.82
CA VAL A 73 -4.60 11.79 -17.03
C VAL A 73 -4.10 12.83 -16.05
N ARG A 74 -4.71 14.02 -16.10
CA ARG A 74 -4.33 15.12 -15.20
C ARG A 74 -4.72 14.79 -13.76
N VAL A 75 -3.73 14.56 -12.91
CA VAL A 75 -3.86 14.42 -11.46
C VAL A 75 -3.79 15.81 -10.81
N GLN A 76 -4.76 16.15 -9.95
CA GLN A 76 -4.81 17.45 -9.25
C GLN A 76 -5.02 17.21 -7.75
N PRO A 77 -3.94 17.15 -6.96
CA PRO A 77 -4.01 17.06 -5.52
C PRO A 77 -4.52 18.36 -4.85
N PRO A 78 -5.08 18.29 -3.63
CA PRO A 78 -5.31 17.06 -2.88
C PRO A 78 -6.40 16.20 -3.55
N LEU A 79 -6.22 14.88 -3.55
CA LEU A 79 -7.16 13.96 -4.19
C LEU A 79 -8.35 13.71 -3.26
N HIS A 80 -9.55 14.01 -3.74
CA HIS A 80 -10.81 13.84 -3.00
C HIS A 80 -11.62 12.66 -3.52
N GLU A 81 -12.40 12.02 -2.65
CA GLU A 81 -13.15 10.82 -3.00
C GLU A 81 -14.32 11.08 -3.96
N ASP A 82 -14.76 12.33 -4.08
CA ASP A 82 -15.82 12.81 -4.98
C ASP A 82 -15.33 13.16 -6.39
N LEU A 83 -14.02 13.06 -6.64
CA LEU A 83 -13.46 13.21 -7.98
C LEU A 83 -14.11 12.20 -8.95
N PRO A 84 -14.42 12.62 -10.18
CA PRO A 84 -14.99 11.72 -11.17
C PRO A 84 -13.98 10.64 -11.55
N ARG A 85 -14.50 9.48 -11.99
CA ARG A 85 -13.66 8.45 -12.61
C ARG A 85 -12.90 9.04 -13.79
N ILE A 86 -11.67 8.58 -13.99
CA ILE A 86 -10.82 9.00 -15.11
C ILE A 86 -11.47 8.68 -16.47
N PRO A 87 -11.11 9.38 -17.57
CA PRO A 87 -11.73 9.16 -18.89
C PRO A 87 -11.23 7.91 -19.60
N GLU A 88 -11.98 7.43 -20.59
CA GLU A 88 -11.51 6.41 -21.54
C GLU A 88 -10.36 6.97 -22.42
N PRO A 89 -9.41 6.12 -22.87
CA PRO A 89 -9.37 4.66 -22.74
C PRO A 89 -8.73 4.15 -21.43
N TRP A 90 -8.37 5.03 -20.49
CA TRP A 90 -7.69 4.67 -19.25
C TRP A 90 -8.64 4.13 -18.19
N ARG A 91 -9.87 4.65 -18.17
CA ARG A 91 -10.95 4.20 -17.28
C ARG A 91 -11.11 2.67 -17.28
N SER A 92 -11.22 2.07 -18.46
CA SER A 92 -11.46 0.62 -18.63
C SER A 92 -10.28 -0.27 -18.20
N LYS A 93 -9.14 0.33 -17.83
CA LYS A 93 -7.96 -0.34 -17.29
C LYS A 93 -7.93 -0.38 -15.76
N ILE A 94 -8.79 0.37 -15.09
CA ILE A 94 -8.88 0.43 -13.62
C ILE A 94 -9.95 -0.55 -13.14
N PHE A 95 -9.53 -1.71 -12.63
CA PHE A 95 -10.47 -2.73 -12.15
C PHE A 95 -11.21 -2.37 -10.86
N TYR A 96 -10.73 -1.36 -10.12
CA TYR A 96 -11.40 -0.86 -8.91
C TYR A 96 -12.82 -0.39 -9.20
N TYR A 97 -13.05 0.19 -10.38
CA TYR A 97 -14.38 0.65 -10.78
C TYR A 97 -15.37 -0.50 -10.94
N ASP A 98 -14.96 -1.62 -11.55
CA ASP A 98 -15.79 -2.80 -11.71
C ASP A 98 -16.08 -3.48 -10.36
N GLN A 99 -15.11 -3.49 -9.44
CA GLN A 99 -15.31 -3.98 -8.07
C GLN A 99 -16.31 -3.12 -7.30
N TYR A 100 -16.18 -1.79 -7.39
CA TYR A 100 -17.13 -0.86 -6.77
C TYR A 100 -18.54 -1.02 -7.38
N ASP A 101 -18.66 -1.04 -8.71
CA ASP A 101 -19.93 -1.19 -9.42
C ASP A 101 -20.61 -2.52 -9.08
N LEU A 102 -19.82 -3.59 -8.95
CA LEU A 102 -20.29 -4.89 -8.50
C LEU A 102 -20.87 -4.83 -7.09
N LEU A 103 -20.22 -4.17 -6.13
CA LEU A 103 -20.77 -4.06 -4.77
C LEU A 103 -22.00 -3.17 -4.73
N MET A 104 -22.07 -2.12 -5.55
CA MET A 104 -23.30 -1.34 -5.74
C MET A 104 -24.45 -2.23 -6.25
N GLU A 105 -24.18 -3.12 -7.22
CA GLU A 105 -25.15 -4.08 -7.76
C GLU A 105 -25.61 -5.07 -6.66
N LEU A 106 -24.66 -5.72 -5.98
CA LEU A 106 -24.94 -6.79 -5.02
C LEU A 106 -25.55 -6.30 -3.72
N SER A 107 -25.20 -5.10 -3.26
CA SER A 107 -25.75 -4.52 -2.03
C SER A 107 -27.19 -4.03 -2.20
N LYS A 108 -27.65 -3.82 -3.43
CA LYS A 108 -29.00 -3.29 -3.71
C LYS A 108 -30.09 -4.25 -3.22
N GLY A 109 -30.84 -3.80 -2.21
CA GLY A 109 -31.91 -4.61 -1.59
C GLY A 109 -31.39 -5.69 -0.64
N SER A 110 -30.07 -5.74 -0.40
CA SER A 110 -29.48 -6.60 0.62
C SER A 110 -29.60 -5.95 2.01
N LYS A 111 -29.38 -6.74 3.08
CA LYS A 111 -29.32 -6.22 4.46
C LYS A 111 -27.99 -5.55 4.79
N TRP A 112 -26.96 -5.84 4.01
CA TRP A 112 -25.61 -5.34 4.21
C TRP A 112 -25.33 -4.12 3.33
N THR A 113 -24.37 -3.31 3.75
CA THR A 113 -23.84 -2.18 2.97
C THR A 113 -22.37 -2.40 2.67
N PHE A 114 -21.77 -1.54 1.86
CA PHE A 114 -20.32 -1.55 1.71
C PHE A 114 -19.73 -0.15 1.78
N SER A 115 -18.44 -0.09 2.09
CA SER A 115 -17.62 1.11 1.97
C SER A 115 -16.29 0.76 1.30
N GLU A 116 -15.76 1.70 0.53
CA GLU A 116 -14.49 1.58 -0.18
C GLU A 116 -13.40 2.38 0.57
N ILE A 117 -12.23 1.79 0.81
CA ILE A 117 -11.09 2.46 1.42
C ILE A 117 -9.95 2.54 0.40
N ARG A 118 -9.45 3.76 0.17
CA ARG A 118 -8.44 4.09 -0.84
C ARG A 118 -7.14 4.53 -0.18
N PRO A 119 -6.19 3.62 0.10
CA PRO A 119 -4.85 4.00 0.53
C PRO A 119 -4.01 4.55 -0.64
N ASP A 120 -3.01 5.38 -0.29
CA ASP A 120 -1.86 5.69 -1.16
C ASP A 120 -0.83 4.53 -1.08
N GLY A 121 0.47 4.83 -1.21
CA GLY A 121 1.56 3.87 -0.99
C GLY A 121 1.49 3.24 0.39
N ILE A 122 1.16 1.94 0.45
CA ILE A 122 1.07 1.22 1.72
C ILE A 122 2.47 0.94 2.27
N VAL A 123 2.70 1.39 3.50
CA VAL A 123 3.90 1.12 4.30
C VAL A 123 3.54 0.02 5.29
N GLY A 124 3.97 -1.21 5.01
CA GLY A 124 3.52 -2.37 5.75
C GLY A 124 4.52 -3.51 5.83
N PHE A 125 4.18 -4.47 6.70
CA PHE A 125 4.85 -5.74 6.85
C PHE A 125 3.80 -6.85 6.81
N ALA A 126 3.97 -7.77 5.85
CA ALA A 126 3.23 -9.03 5.79
C ALA A 126 4.22 -10.18 6.02
N PRO A 127 3.85 -11.20 6.83
CA PRO A 127 4.73 -12.34 7.10
C PRO A 127 4.89 -13.27 5.88
N SER A 128 4.02 -13.16 4.88
CA SER A 128 4.08 -13.85 3.59
C SER A 128 4.57 -12.93 2.48
N SER A 129 4.86 -13.49 1.30
CA SER A 129 5.16 -12.70 0.10
C SER A 129 4.05 -11.67 -0.14
N ASN A 130 4.45 -10.41 -0.32
CA ASN A 130 3.59 -9.29 -0.69
C ASN A 130 4.22 -8.59 -1.91
N ALA A 131 3.49 -8.59 -3.03
CA ALA A 131 3.97 -8.04 -4.28
C ALA A 131 4.08 -6.50 -4.27
N MET A 132 3.45 -5.80 -3.32
CA MET A 132 3.45 -4.34 -3.23
C MET A 132 3.97 -3.90 -1.86
N ASN A 133 5.29 -3.94 -1.69
CA ASN A 133 5.94 -3.47 -0.47
C ASN A 133 7.21 -2.66 -0.78
N MET A 134 7.08 -1.34 -0.80
CA MET A 134 8.23 -0.45 -0.98
C MET A 134 9.12 -0.34 0.26
N ALA A 135 8.58 -0.52 1.48
CA ALA A 135 9.35 -0.44 2.71
C ALA A 135 10.42 -1.54 2.77
N HIS A 136 10.10 -2.74 2.29
CA HIS A 136 11.07 -3.83 2.20
C HIS A 136 12.24 -3.49 1.26
N GLY A 137 11.94 -2.99 0.06
CA GLY A 137 12.97 -2.60 -0.91
C GLY A 137 13.89 -1.50 -0.38
N ILE A 138 13.32 -0.47 0.28
CA ILE A 138 14.09 0.57 0.97
C ILE A 138 14.98 -0.04 2.05
N ALA A 139 14.46 -0.93 2.89
CA ALA A 139 15.21 -1.51 3.99
C ALA A 139 16.38 -2.39 3.52
N PHE A 140 16.18 -3.21 2.48
CA PHE A 140 17.26 -4.00 1.88
C PHE A 140 18.34 -3.11 1.27
N TYR A 141 17.94 -2.09 0.51
CA TYR A 141 18.86 -1.12 -0.08
C TYR A 141 19.69 -0.40 0.99
N LEU A 142 19.06 0.18 2.01
CA LEU A 142 19.75 0.92 3.07
C LEU A 142 20.61 0.02 3.96
N THR A 143 20.18 -1.23 4.21
CA THR A 143 21.00 -2.23 4.92
C THR A 143 22.31 -2.49 4.18
N LEU A 144 22.24 -2.76 2.87
CA LEU A 144 23.42 -3.02 2.06
C LEU A 144 24.25 -1.77 1.83
N TYR A 145 23.62 -0.60 1.71
CA TYR A 145 24.33 0.66 1.59
C TYR A 145 25.20 0.92 2.83
N ARG A 146 24.62 0.70 4.02
CA ARG A 146 25.36 0.76 5.28
C ARG A 146 26.50 -0.26 5.33
N GLU A 147 26.28 -1.48 4.90
CA GLU A 147 27.32 -2.53 4.88
C GLU A 147 28.47 -2.17 3.91
N ALA A 148 28.14 -1.59 2.75
CA ALA A 148 29.12 -1.25 1.72
C ALA A 148 29.92 0.02 2.05
N HIS A 149 29.28 1.01 2.68
CA HIS A 149 29.85 2.36 2.85
C HIS A 149 30.13 2.76 4.32
N GLY A 150 29.61 2.00 5.28
CA GLY A 150 29.79 2.24 6.72
C GLY A 150 28.75 3.16 7.35
N VAL A 151 28.78 3.22 8.68
CA VAL A 151 27.93 4.10 9.49
C VAL A 151 28.27 5.58 9.20
N GLY A 152 27.24 6.41 9.07
CA GLY A 152 27.37 7.84 8.76
C GLY A 152 27.56 8.16 7.28
N ALA A 153 27.56 7.16 6.40
CA ALA A 153 27.62 7.39 4.96
C ALA A 153 26.39 8.17 4.46
N SER A 154 26.62 9.08 3.51
CA SER A 154 25.56 9.86 2.88
C SER A 154 24.90 9.05 1.76
N VAL A 155 23.57 8.96 1.77
CA VAL A 155 22.79 8.23 0.75
C VAL A 155 21.90 9.19 -0.02
N PRO A 156 22.16 9.41 -1.32
CA PRO A 156 21.28 10.23 -2.12
C PRO A 156 19.93 9.54 -2.31
N PHE A 157 18.87 10.34 -2.38
CA PHE A 157 17.56 9.83 -2.76
C PHE A 157 17.64 9.18 -4.15
N PRO A 158 17.08 7.97 -4.35
CA PRO A 158 17.25 7.20 -5.59
C PRO A 158 16.45 7.75 -6.79
N GLY A 159 15.46 8.63 -6.55
CA GLY A 159 14.62 9.22 -7.59
C GLY A 159 15.12 10.56 -8.12
N THR A 160 14.24 11.26 -8.85
CA THR A 160 14.55 12.58 -9.42
C THR A 160 14.47 13.69 -8.36
N ARG A 161 15.10 14.84 -8.63
CA ARG A 161 14.93 16.03 -7.79
C ARG A 161 13.46 16.45 -7.70
N GLN A 162 12.72 16.33 -8.80
CA GLN A 162 11.29 16.63 -8.81
C GLN A 162 10.54 15.74 -7.82
N GLY A 163 10.70 14.41 -7.93
CA GLY A 163 10.07 13.46 -7.03
C GLY A 163 10.49 13.60 -5.57
N TYR A 164 11.73 14.02 -5.32
CA TYR A 164 12.21 14.31 -3.96
C TYR A 164 11.38 15.42 -3.28
N TYR A 165 10.91 16.40 -4.05
CA TYR A 165 10.15 17.54 -3.56
C TYR A 165 8.63 17.43 -3.77
N SER A 166 8.16 16.43 -4.51
CA SER A 166 6.74 16.19 -4.73
C SER A 166 6.03 15.71 -3.47
N THR A 167 4.80 16.18 -3.30
CA THR A 167 3.95 15.85 -2.15
C THR A 167 3.27 14.50 -2.29
N HIS A 168 3.18 13.76 -1.20
CA HIS A 168 2.49 12.48 -1.12
C HIS A 168 1.93 12.24 0.29
N SER A 169 1.15 11.16 0.43
CA SER A 169 0.44 10.84 1.67
C SER A 169 0.44 9.33 1.87
N ASP A 170 1.63 8.75 2.07
CA ASP A 170 1.80 7.32 2.29
C ASP A 170 0.92 6.81 3.45
N THR A 171 0.61 5.51 3.43
CA THR A 171 -0.35 4.90 4.34
C THR A 171 0.28 3.74 5.11
N PHE A 172 0.58 3.98 6.39
CA PHE A 172 0.97 2.96 7.34
C PHE A 172 -0.17 1.97 7.54
N GLN A 173 0.16 0.68 7.45
CA GLN A 173 -0.84 -0.39 7.42
C GLN A 173 -1.75 -0.40 8.66
N ASP A 174 -1.27 -0.01 9.84
CA ASP A 174 -2.10 -0.04 11.05
C ASP A 174 -3.11 1.12 11.04
N ILE A 175 -2.76 2.28 10.49
CA ILE A 175 -3.71 3.38 10.31
C ILE A 175 -4.77 3.01 9.27
N LEU A 176 -4.35 2.33 8.19
CA LEU A 176 -5.28 1.77 7.20
C LEU A 176 -6.27 0.81 7.86
N SER A 177 -5.78 -0.19 8.59
CA SER A 177 -6.66 -1.16 9.29
C SER A 177 -7.54 -0.50 10.34
N GLN A 178 -7.05 0.52 11.06
CA GLN A 178 -7.87 1.29 11.99
C GLN A 178 -9.01 2.02 11.28
N LEU A 179 -8.77 2.63 10.11
CA LEU A 179 -9.82 3.27 9.32
C LEU A 179 -10.83 2.24 8.80
N GLU A 180 -10.37 1.12 8.26
CA GLU A 180 -11.22 0.03 7.78
C GLU A 180 -12.16 -0.46 8.90
N ILE A 181 -11.61 -0.74 10.08
CA ILE A 181 -12.38 -1.14 11.27
C ILE A 181 -13.33 -0.03 11.72
N TYR A 182 -12.86 1.22 11.76
CA TYR A 182 -13.68 2.36 12.14
C TYR A 182 -14.91 2.49 11.25
N VAL A 183 -14.73 2.44 9.92
CA VAL A 183 -15.81 2.53 8.95
C VAL A 183 -16.77 1.35 9.05
N ALA A 184 -16.25 0.13 9.29
CA ALA A 184 -17.09 -1.05 9.50
C ALA A 184 -17.99 -0.93 10.75
N LEU A 185 -17.45 -0.38 11.84
CA LEU A 185 -18.15 -0.25 13.12
C LEU A 185 -19.05 0.99 13.24
N HIS A 186 -18.93 1.97 12.34
CA HIS A 186 -19.72 3.22 12.34
C HIS A 186 -20.62 3.35 11.09
N ARG A 187 -21.28 2.26 10.72
CA ARG A 187 -22.14 2.17 9.52
C ARG A 187 -23.25 3.24 9.47
N GLU A 188 -23.69 3.75 10.61
CA GLU A 188 -24.67 4.84 10.71
C GLU A 188 -24.16 6.16 10.12
N LYS A 189 -22.84 6.33 10.02
CA LYS A 189 -22.18 7.48 9.39
C LYS A 189 -21.71 7.20 7.96
N CYS A 190 -21.76 5.93 7.54
CA CYS A 190 -21.19 5.45 6.29
C CYS A 190 -22.31 4.86 5.42
N VAL A 191 -22.95 5.73 4.63
CA VAL A 191 -24.00 5.30 3.69
C VAL A 191 -23.46 4.25 2.71
N ASN A 192 -24.33 3.38 2.20
CA ASN A 192 -23.94 2.34 1.24
C ASN A 192 -23.21 2.94 0.03
N GLY A 193 -22.00 2.44 -0.26
CA GLY A 193 -21.13 2.97 -1.30
C GLY A 193 -20.30 4.18 -0.88
N SER A 194 -20.11 4.42 0.41
CA SER A 194 -19.18 5.47 0.87
C SER A 194 -17.74 5.10 0.52
N SER A 195 -16.99 6.02 -0.08
CA SER A 195 -15.54 5.88 -0.27
C SER A 195 -14.77 6.82 0.67
N PHE A 196 -13.65 6.37 1.23
CA PHE A 196 -12.75 7.13 2.09
C PHE A 196 -11.29 6.97 1.68
N ASN A 197 -10.54 8.06 1.64
CA ASN A 197 -9.10 8.05 1.53
C ASN A 197 -8.45 7.63 2.85
N ALA A 198 -7.34 6.89 2.76
CA ALA A 198 -6.50 6.53 3.88
C ALA A 198 -5.08 7.08 3.67
N ALA A 199 -4.53 7.71 4.70
CA ALA A 199 -3.12 8.13 4.77
C ALA A 199 -2.71 8.38 6.23
N ASP A 200 -1.40 8.50 6.47
CA ASP A 200 -0.82 8.68 7.81
C ASP A 200 -1.28 9.94 8.54
N GLY A 201 -1.64 10.98 7.80
CA GLY A 201 -2.17 12.22 8.37
C GLY A 201 -1.69 13.44 7.61
N GLN A 202 -0.46 13.88 7.87
CA GLN A 202 0.11 15.06 7.19
C GLN A 202 0.66 14.68 5.81
N THR A 203 0.43 15.57 4.84
CA THR A 203 1.13 15.53 3.56
C THR A 203 2.61 15.74 3.76
N VAL A 204 3.43 14.92 3.12
CA VAL A 204 4.90 14.96 3.20
C VAL A 204 5.54 14.98 1.81
N SER A 205 6.84 15.23 1.74
CA SER A 205 7.67 14.94 0.58
C SER A 205 8.83 14.02 0.96
N TRP A 206 9.50 13.43 -0.04
CA TRP A 206 10.67 12.59 0.22
C TRP A 206 11.81 13.40 0.85
N ALA A 207 11.86 14.72 0.63
CA ALA A 207 12.78 15.62 1.33
C ALA A 207 12.60 15.64 2.85
N GLN A 208 11.39 15.37 3.33
CA GLN A 208 11.09 15.27 4.76
C GLN A 208 11.27 13.83 5.28
N VAL A 209 10.94 12.83 4.46
CA VAL A 209 10.92 11.42 4.87
C VAL A 209 12.29 10.74 4.76
N TRP A 210 12.99 10.90 3.63
CA TRP A 210 14.21 10.17 3.30
C TRP A 210 15.34 10.29 4.33
N PRO A 211 15.65 11.48 4.90
CA PRO A 211 16.65 11.60 5.96
C PRO A 211 16.28 10.78 7.20
N GLY A 212 15.00 10.75 7.56
CA GLY A 212 14.49 9.99 8.70
C GLY A 212 14.59 8.48 8.51
N LEU A 213 14.34 7.99 7.28
CA LEU A 213 14.53 6.59 6.93
C LEU A 213 16.00 6.20 6.99
N CYS A 214 16.89 6.98 6.38
CA CYS A 214 18.33 6.73 6.40
C CYS A 214 18.88 6.71 7.84
N ALA A 215 18.42 7.64 8.69
CA ALA A 215 18.86 7.72 10.08
C ALA A 215 18.57 6.44 10.88
N TYR A 216 17.48 5.72 10.58
CA TYR A 216 17.19 4.42 11.21
C TYR A 216 18.32 3.39 10.99
N PHE A 217 18.96 3.43 9.82
CA PHE A 217 20.09 2.56 9.48
C PHE A 217 21.46 3.16 9.86
N GLY A 218 21.49 4.28 10.60
CA GLY A 218 22.72 4.99 10.94
C GLY A 218 23.38 5.66 9.72
N LEU A 219 22.58 6.04 8.72
CA LEU A 219 23.01 6.71 7.49
C LEU A 219 22.50 8.16 7.44
N VAL A 220 23.05 8.97 6.54
CA VAL A 220 22.63 10.37 6.33
C VAL A 220 21.95 10.50 4.97
N GLY A 221 20.62 10.62 4.95
CA GLY A 221 19.88 10.82 3.70
C GLY A 221 20.11 12.22 3.13
N CYS A 222 20.39 12.32 1.83
CA CYS A 222 20.58 13.60 1.15
C CYS A 222 19.80 13.68 -0.17
N GLU A 223 19.81 14.86 -0.78
CA GLU A 223 19.20 15.10 -2.08
C GLU A 223 19.75 14.14 -3.17
N PRO A 224 18.96 13.89 -4.23
CA PRO A 224 19.45 13.10 -5.36
C PRO A 224 20.67 13.76 -6.02
N GLN A 225 21.62 12.94 -6.48
CA GLN A 225 22.80 13.43 -7.18
C GLN A 225 22.46 13.90 -8.60
N ASN A 226 23.26 14.83 -9.12
CA ASN A 226 23.17 15.23 -10.53
C ASN A 226 23.73 14.11 -11.43
N GLY A 227 22.94 13.66 -12.39
CA GLY A 227 23.34 12.65 -13.38
C GLY A 227 22.69 11.28 -13.16
N SER A 228 23.20 10.27 -13.87
CA SER A 228 22.70 8.90 -13.76
C SER A 228 23.16 8.28 -12.43
N GLN A 229 22.21 7.76 -11.65
CA GLN A 229 22.46 7.02 -10.42
C GLN A 229 22.19 5.53 -10.66
N THR A 230 22.97 4.66 -10.02
CA THR A 230 22.66 3.22 -9.98
C THR A 230 21.30 3.02 -9.33
N SER A 231 20.44 2.19 -9.92
CA SER A 231 19.14 1.89 -9.32
C SER A 231 19.31 1.15 -7.99
N MET A 232 18.31 1.22 -7.11
CA MET A 232 18.35 0.46 -5.84
C MET A 232 18.52 -1.04 -6.10
N GLU A 233 17.85 -1.58 -7.12
CA GLU A 233 17.93 -2.98 -7.51
C GLU A 233 19.33 -3.35 -8.00
N ASP A 234 19.90 -2.58 -8.93
CA ASP A 234 21.24 -2.85 -9.44
C ASP A 234 22.30 -2.75 -8.33
N PHE A 235 22.13 -1.78 -7.42
CA PHE A 235 23.00 -1.65 -6.27
C PHE A 235 22.92 -2.90 -5.38
N VAL A 236 21.70 -3.34 -5.03
CA VAL A 236 21.50 -4.53 -4.19
C VAL A 236 22.04 -5.79 -4.88
N ASN A 237 21.74 -5.98 -6.16
CA ASN A 237 22.24 -7.11 -6.96
C ASN A 237 23.77 -7.15 -7.02
N GLY A 238 24.42 -5.97 -7.12
CA GLY A 238 25.87 -5.84 -7.07
C GLY A 238 26.50 -6.14 -5.70
N HIS A 239 25.70 -6.25 -4.63
CA HIS A 239 26.15 -6.46 -3.26
C HIS A 239 25.57 -7.75 -2.62
N MET A 240 25.13 -8.72 -3.42
CA MET A 240 24.54 -9.96 -2.90
C MET A 240 25.50 -10.84 -2.10
N ASP A 241 26.82 -10.73 -2.32
CA ASP A 241 27.79 -11.45 -1.50
C ASP A 241 27.93 -10.83 -0.09
N GLN A 242 27.77 -9.51 0.04
CA GLN A 242 27.59 -8.84 1.34
C GLN A 242 26.29 -9.33 2.00
N TRP A 243 25.20 -9.42 1.24
CA TRP A 243 23.92 -9.90 1.76
C TRP A 243 24.02 -11.31 2.34
N LYS A 244 24.62 -12.26 1.60
CA LYS A 244 24.82 -13.63 2.08
C LYS A 244 25.59 -13.68 3.40
N ARG A 245 26.62 -12.85 3.56
CA ARG A 245 27.35 -12.74 4.84
C ARG A 245 26.47 -12.22 5.97
N LEU A 246 25.66 -11.19 5.71
CA LEU A 246 24.70 -10.68 6.71
C LEU A 246 23.68 -11.76 7.12
N VAL A 247 23.20 -12.54 6.16
CA VAL A 247 22.30 -13.68 6.40
C VAL A 247 22.95 -14.69 7.35
N GLU A 248 24.19 -15.07 7.07
CA GLU A 248 24.95 -16.02 7.92
C GLU A 248 25.22 -15.46 9.32
N VAL A 249 25.74 -14.23 9.41
CA VAL A 249 26.17 -13.62 10.69
C VAL A 249 24.99 -13.30 11.60
N HIS A 250 23.87 -12.80 11.05
CA HIS A 250 22.71 -12.40 11.83
C HIS A 250 21.59 -13.45 11.87
N GLY A 251 21.77 -14.58 11.18
CA GLY A 251 20.76 -15.64 11.09
C GLY A 251 19.46 -15.15 10.44
N LEU A 252 19.57 -14.37 9.36
CA LEU A 252 18.41 -13.85 8.63
C LEU A 252 17.76 -14.95 7.79
N LYS A 253 16.52 -14.73 7.35
CA LYS A 253 15.86 -15.61 6.39
C LYS A 253 16.56 -15.50 5.02
N SER A 254 16.78 -16.64 4.37
CA SER A 254 17.28 -16.68 2.99
C SER A 254 16.20 -16.27 1.99
N ASP A 255 16.62 -15.93 0.77
CA ASP A 255 15.74 -15.70 -0.39
C ASP A 255 14.79 -14.50 -0.26
N THR A 256 15.00 -13.60 0.72
CA THR A 256 14.10 -12.48 0.98
C THR A 256 14.30 -11.33 -0.01
N VAL A 257 15.54 -11.09 -0.42
CA VAL A 257 15.90 -10.02 -1.36
C VAL A 257 15.53 -10.42 -2.79
N GLU A 258 15.73 -11.68 -3.13
CA GLU A 258 15.43 -12.27 -4.43
C GLU A 258 13.92 -12.27 -4.74
N ASN A 259 13.08 -12.29 -3.70
CA ASN A 259 11.64 -12.23 -3.82
C ASN A 259 11.08 -10.79 -3.75
N GLN A 260 11.94 -9.77 -3.62
CA GLN A 260 11.49 -8.38 -3.58
C GLN A 260 11.01 -7.92 -4.95
N ASN A 261 9.83 -7.31 -4.99
CA ASN A 261 9.35 -6.62 -6.19
C ASN A 261 10.03 -5.24 -6.33
N TRP A 262 11.21 -5.22 -6.92
CA TRP A 262 11.96 -4.00 -7.18
C TRP A 262 11.24 -3.05 -8.13
N GLY A 263 10.49 -3.57 -9.10
CA GLY A 263 9.67 -2.76 -10.00
C GLY A 263 8.64 -1.90 -9.24
N HIS A 264 7.99 -2.46 -8.23
CA HIS A 264 7.09 -1.67 -7.37
C HIS A 264 7.83 -0.63 -6.52
N THR A 265 9.00 -0.98 -5.99
CA THR A 265 9.82 -0.05 -5.19
C THR A 265 10.30 1.13 -6.06
N HIS A 266 10.75 0.84 -7.27
CA HIS A 266 11.15 1.82 -8.27
C HIS A 266 9.97 2.72 -8.64
N PHE A 267 8.81 2.12 -8.95
CA PHE A 267 7.61 2.86 -9.30
C PHE A 267 7.21 3.89 -8.22
N MET A 268 7.25 3.51 -6.94
CA MET A 268 6.85 4.39 -5.84
C MET A 268 7.86 5.50 -5.51
N LEU A 269 9.17 5.25 -5.65
CA LEU A 269 10.22 6.21 -5.27
C LEU A 269 10.77 7.02 -6.44
N VAL A 270 10.67 6.50 -7.66
CA VAL A 270 11.31 7.07 -8.85
C VAL A 270 10.27 7.56 -9.85
N ASP A 271 9.32 6.71 -10.27
CA ASP A 271 8.34 7.07 -11.30
C ASP A 271 7.21 7.98 -10.77
N PHE A 272 6.89 7.86 -9.48
CA PHE A 272 5.93 8.73 -8.77
C PHE A 272 6.58 10.07 -8.38
N ASP A 273 7.04 10.80 -9.39
CA ASP A 273 7.76 12.07 -9.27
C ASP A 273 6.86 13.32 -9.37
N PHE A 274 5.59 13.17 -8.99
CA PHE A 274 4.56 14.20 -9.08
C PHE A 274 3.75 14.25 -7.78
N ASN A 275 3.08 15.38 -7.55
CA ASN A 275 2.23 15.56 -6.37
C ASN A 275 1.04 14.60 -6.44
N ARG A 276 0.76 13.87 -5.35
CA ARG A 276 -0.31 12.86 -5.28
C ARG A 276 -1.01 12.80 -3.93
N ASP A 277 -0.87 13.80 -3.07
CA ASP A 277 -1.41 13.81 -1.71
C ASP A 277 -2.95 13.72 -1.66
N TYR A 278 -3.47 13.03 -0.64
CA TYR A 278 -4.90 12.77 -0.48
C TYR A 278 -5.54 13.75 0.50
N SER A 279 -6.77 14.17 0.22
CA SER A 279 -7.61 14.81 1.24
C SER A 279 -8.13 13.74 2.21
N LEU A 280 -8.00 14.01 3.51
CA LEU A 280 -8.56 13.18 4.58
C LEU A 280 -9.84 13.77 5.19
N GLU A 281 -10.34 14.89 4.65
CA GLU A 281 -11.48 15.63 5.21
C GLU A 281 -12.72 14.75 5.41
N LYS A 282 -12.98 13.83 4.47
CA LYS A 282 -14.15 12.95 4.54
C LYS A 282 -14.04 11.91 5.66
N ALA A 283 -12.86 11.32 5.87
CA ALA A 283 -12.65 10.44 7.02
C ALA A 283 -12.71 11.24 8.34
N ARG A 284 -12.18 12.46 8.36
CA ARG A 284 -12.26 13.34 9.55
C ARG A 284 -13.69 13.78 9.87
N SER A 285 -14.53 14.01 8.86
CA SER A 285 -15.91 14.46 9.06
C SER A 285 -16.81 13.41 9.71
N ILE A 286 -16.49 12.12 9.56
CA ILE A 286 -17.19 11.03 10.28
C ILE A 286 -16.60 10.75 11.67
N GLY A 287 -15.50 11.41 12.04
CA GLY A 287 -14.88 11.35 13.36
C GLY A 287 -13.65 10.45 13.48
N PHE A 288 -13.11 9.93 12.38
CA PHE A 288 -11.84 9.21 12.41
C PHE A 288 -10.69 10.21 12.50
N THR A 289 -9.92 10.26 13.59
CA THR A 289 -8.87 11.28 13.83
C THR A 289 -7.46 10.70 14.01
N GLU A 290 -7.31 9.38 13.91
CA GLU A 290 -6.03 8.68 14.06
C GLU A 290 -5.01 9.14 13.01
N ARG A 291 -3.75 9.24 13.44
CA ARG A 291 -2.63 9.70 12.62
C ARG A 291 -1.30 9.14 13.13
N ILE A 292 -0.31 9.09 12.26
CA ILE A 292 1.07 8.76 12.60
C ILE A 292 2.02 9.69 11.83
N ASP A 293 3.23 9.89 12.37
CA ASP A 293 4.32 10.45 11.59
C ASP A 293 4.78 9.41 10.55
N THR A 294 4.90 9.82 9.29
CA THR A 294 5.23 8.86 8.20
C THR A 294 6.56 8.16 8.43
N VAL A 295 7.60 8.87 8.89
CA VAL A 295 8.90 8.25 9.21
C VAL A 295 8.74 7.22 10.33
N GLU A 296 7.95 7.53 11.36
CA GLU A 296 7.66 6.57 12.43
C GLU A 296 6.93 5.32 11.93
N GLY A 297 5.95 5.46 11.03
CA GLY A 297 5.28 4.32 10.39
C GLY A 297 6.27 3.38 9.68
N TYR A 298 7.21 3.94 8.92
CA TYR A 298 8.30 3.16 8.32
C TYR A 298 9.20 2.49 9.36
N LYS A 299 9.60 3.19 10.42
CA LYS A 299 10.45 2.62 11.48
C LYS A 299 9.79 1.43 12.16
N ILE A 300 8.48 1.51 12.44
CA ILE A 300 7.73 0.38 12.99
C ILE A 300 7.75 -0.82 12.02
N VAL A 301 7.60 -0.56 10.72
CA VAL A 301 7.73 -1.62 9.69
C VAL A 301 9.13 -2.20 9.67
N PHE A 302 10.17 -1.39 9.76
CA PHE A 302 11.56 -1.87 9.84
C PHE A 302 11.80 -2.68 11.12
N ASP A 303 11.28 -2.25 12.27
CA ASP A 303 11.35 -3.01 13.53
C ASP A 303 10.63 -4.37 13.41
N ARG A 304 9.49 -4.42 12.67
CA ARG A 304 8.80 -5.68 12.32
C ARG A 304 9.66 -6.57 11.42
N MET A 305 10.35 -5.99 10.43
CA MET A 305 11.27 -6.72 9.57
C MET A 305 12.48 -7.28 10.36
N VAL A 306 13.03 -6.51 11.31
CA VAL A 306 14.08 -6.98 12.24
C VAL A 306 13.57 -8.17 13.07
N THR A 307 12.40 -8.02 13.68
CA THR A 307 11.77 -9.08 14.49
C THR A 307 11.53 -10.35 13.67
N ALA A 308 11.14 -10.20 12.41
CA ALA A 308 10.93 -11.30 11.48
C ALA A 308 12.23 -11.87 10.86
N LYS A 309 13.40 -11.33 11.24
CA LYS A 309 14.72 -11.66 10.72
C LYS A 309 14.85 -11.49 9.21
N LEU A 310 14.20 -10.47 8.65
CA LEU A 310 14.40 -10.07 7.25
C LEU A 310 15.60 -9.14 7.07
N ILE A 311 15.91 -8.32 8.07
CA ILE A 311 17.06 -7.41 8.10
C ILE A 311 17.74 -7.48 9.49
N PRO A 312 19.02 -7.11 9.63
CA PRO A 312 19.70 -7.02 10.93
C PRO A 312 19.11 -5.96 11.86
N SER A 313 19.37 -6.08 13.17
CA SER A 313 19.19 -4.96 14.10
C SER A 313 20.28 -3.91 13.88
N PHE A 314 19.89 -2.63 13.90
CA PHE A 314 20.80 -1.47 13.84
C PHE A 314 20.85 -0.70 15.17
N ARG A 315 20.12 -1.19 16.18
CA ARG A 315 20.12 -0.73 17.58
C ARG A 315 20.90 -1.71 18.45
#